data_AF-A0A2J8VMP7-F1
#
_entry.id   AF-A0A2J8VMP7-F1
#
_cell.length_a   1.000
_cell.length_b   1.000
_cell.length_c   1.000
_cell.angle_alpha   90.00
_cell.angle_beta   90.00
_cell.angle_gamma   90.00
#
_symmetry.space_group_name_H-M   'P 1'
#
loop_
_entity.id
_entity.type
_entity.pdbx_description
1 polymer ?
#
loop_
_entity_poly.entity_id
_entity_poly.type
_entity_poly.pdbx_seq_one_letter_code
_entity_poly.pdbx_strand_id
1 'polypeptide(L)'
;MTTILTYPFKNLPAASKWALRFSIRPLSCSSQLRAAPAVQTKTKKTLAKPNIRNVVVVDGVRTPFLLSGTSYKDLMPHDLARAALTGLLHRTSVPKEVVDYIIFGTVIQEVKTSNVAREAALGAGFSDKTPAHTVTMACISANQAMTTGVGLIASGQCDVIVAGGVELMSDIPIRHS
;
A
#
# COMPACT_ATOMS: atom_id res chain seq x y z
N MET A 1 -23.89 -25.96 -37.42
CA MET A 1 -23.62 -25.67 -38.85
C MET A 1 -24.03 -24.23 -39.11
N THR A 2 -23.10 -23.43 -39.67
CA THR A 2 -23.31 -22.13 -40.37
C THR A 2 -23.73 -20.95 -39.46
N THR A 3 -22.85 -20.06 -38.94
CA THR A 3 -21.87 -19.08 -39.52
C THR A 3 -22.53 -17.88 -40.23
N ILE A 4 -21.89 -16.69 -40.12
CA ILE A 4 -21.90 -15.51 -41.04
C ILE A 4 -22.95 -14.43 -40.68
N LEU A 5 -22.73 -13.11 -40.50
CA LEU A 5 -21.68 -12.10 -40.78
C LEU A 5 -21.97 -10.84 -39.93
N THR A 6 -21.04 -10.38 -39.09
CA THR A 6 -20.31 -9.09 -39.16
C THR A 6 -20.70 -8.02 -40.21
N TYR A 7 -20.53 -6.74 -39.78
CA TYR A 7 -20.16 -5.53 -40.54
C TYR A 7 -21.23 -4.45 -40.88
N PRO A 8 -20.83 -3.17 -41.04
CA PRO A 8 -21.31 -2.05 -40.23
C PRO A 8 -22.01 -0.96 -41.06
N PHE A 9 -22.91 -0.18 -40.46
CA PHE A 9 -23.43 1.02 -41.13
C PHE A 9 -22.68 2.27 -40.67
N LYS A 10 -21.60 2.57 -41.40
CA LYS A 10 -21.06 3.93 -41.53
C LYS A 10 -21.93 4.71 -42.53
N ASN A 11 -22.26 5.94 -42.13
CA ASN A 11 -22.42 7.15 -42.95
C ASN A 11 -23.48 7.24 -44.07
N LEU A 12 -24.20 8.38 -43.99
CA LEU A 12 -24.90 9.20 -45.00
C LEU A 12 -26.43 9.06 -45.08
N PRO A 13 -27.17 10.10 -45.51
CA PRO A 13 -26.92 11.56 -45.44
C PRO A 13 -28.13 12.33 -44.85
N ALA A 14 -27.90 13.63 -44.62
CA ALA A 14 -28.89 14.61 -44.20
C ALA A 14 -30.10 14.72 -45.14
N ALA A 15 -31.20 15.18 -44.55
CA ALA A 15 -32.46 15.64 -45.15
C ALA A 15 -33.56 14.59 -45.38
N SER A 16 -34.45 14.44 -44.40
CA SER A 16 -35.85 14.11 -44.68
C SER A 16 -36.79 14.93 -43.79
N LYS A 17 -37.81 15.51 -44.43
CA LYS A 17 -38.65 16.63 -43.98
C LYS A 17 -39.80 16.22 -43.04
N TRP A 18 -39.57 15.32 -42.09
CA TRP A 18 -40.68 14.63 -41.39
C TRP A 18 -40.73 14.77 -39.86
N ALA A 19 -40.26 15.89 -39.31
CA ALA A 19 -40.47 16.18 -37.88
C ALA A 19 -40.68 17.68 -37.56
N LEU A 20 -41.26 18.44 -38.50
CA LEU A 20 -41.75 19.80 -38.27
C LEU A 20 -43.17 19.77 -37.69
N ARG A 21 -43.32 19.39 -36.42
CA ARG A 21 -44.54 19.67 -35.63
C ARG A 21 -44.21 19.75 -34.15
N PHE A 22 -43.53 20.80 -33.71
CA PHE A 22 -43.68 21.37 -32.37
C PHE A 22 -43.02 22.76 -32.37
N SER A 23 -43.80 23.76 -32.80
CA SER A 23 -43.45 25.17 -32.61
C SER A 23 -43.98 25.60 -31.25
N ILE A 24 -43.12 25.73 -30.24
CA ILE A 24 -43.41 26.57 -29.08
C ILE A 24 -42.13 27.16 -28.44
N ARG A 25 -42.04 28.49 -28.55
CA ARG A 25 -41.24 29.50 -27.79
C ARG A 25 -39.72 29.63 -28.04
N PRO A 26 -39.24 30.83 -28.47
CA PRO A 26 -37.81 31.14 -28.47
C PRO A 26 -37.40 31.60 -27.07
N LEU A 27 -36.64 30.77 -26.36
CA LEU A 27 -35.78 31.25 -25.27
C LEU A 27 -34.42 31.53 -25.89
N SER A 28 -34.20 32.78 -26.28
CA SER A 28 -32.87 33.29 -26.61
C SER A 28 -32.05 33.33 -25.32
N CYS A 29 -31.49 32.19 -24.92
CA CYS A 29 -30.36 32.12 -24.01
C CYS A 29 -29.14 31.79 -24.86
N SER A 30 -28.48 32.84 -25.36
CA SER A 30 -27.12 32.73 -25.86
C SER A 30 -26.21 32.43 -24.67
N SER A 31 -26.17 31.17 -24.25
CA SER A 31 -25.08 30.68 -23.42
C SER A 31 -23.83 30.75 -24.29
N GLN A 32 -23.12 31.87 -24.19
CA GLN A 32 -21.72 31.92 -24.61
C GLN A 32 -21.03 30.81 -23.83
N LEU A 33 -20.73 29.70 -24.51
CA LEU A 33 -19.77 28.70 -24.03
C LEU A 33 -18.45 29.46 -23.83
N ARG A 34 -18.22 29.96 -22.62
CA ARG A 34 -16.89 30.41 -22.21
C ARG A 34 -16.01 29.18 -22.31
N ALA A 35 -15.10 29.17 -23.28
CA ALA A 35 -14.00 28.24 -23.30
C ALA A 35 -13.31 28.30 -21.93
N ALA A 36 -13.23 27.17 -21.24
CA ALA A 36 -12.45 27.07 -20.01
C ALA A 36 -11.02 27.52 -20.32
N PRO A 37 -10.39 28.36 -19.47
CA PRO A 37 -9.02 28.78 -19.70
C PRO A 37 -8.12 27.53 -19.76
N ALA A 38 -7.27 27.47 -20.78
CA ALA A 38 -6.33 26.37 -20.94
C ALA A 38 -5.48 26.24 -19.66
N VAL A 39 -5.61 25.11 -18.97
CA VAL A 39 -4.79 24.79 -17.79
C VAL A 39 -3.34 24.68 -18.24
N GLN A 40 -2.53 25.68 -17.91
CA GLN A 40 -1.09 25.63 -18.18
C GLN A 40 -0.44 24.54 -17.31
N THR A 41 -0.08 23.43 -17.94
CA THR A 41 0.61 22.33 -17.28
C THR A 41 2.08 22.70 -17.13
N LYS A 42 2.48 23.16 -15.93
CA LYS A 42 3.89 23.43 -15.62
C LYS A 42 4.68 22.11 -15.60
N THR A 43 5.71 22.00 -16.42
CA THR A 43 6.66 20.88 -16.41
C THR A 43 7.37 20.80 -15.06
N LYS A 44 7.30 19.65 -14.39
CA LYS A 44 7.92 19.40 -13.07
C LYS A 44 9.31 18.81 -13.25
N LYS A 45 10.24 19.10 -12.34
CA LYS A 45 11.52 18.38 -12.24
C LYS A 45 11.27 16.99 -11.63
N THR A 46 11.78 15.93 -12.25
CA THR A 46 11.39 14.53 -11.95
C THR A 46 12.54 13.59 -11.56
N LEU A 47 13.78 14.08 -11.44
CA LEU A 47 14.95 13.22 -11.26
C LEU A 47 15.24 12.88 -9.79
N ALA A 48 15.66 11.64 -9.55
CA ALA A 48 16.26 11.18 -8.31
C ALA A 48 17.76 11.54 -8.26
N LYS A 49 18.38 11.39 -7.08
CA LYS A 49 19.80 11.72 -6.87
C LYS A 49 20.70 10.68 -7.57
N PRO A 50 21.73 11.09 -8.34
CA PRO A 50 22.56 10.16 -9.11
C PRO A 50 23.59 9.37 -8.27
N ASN A 51 24.06 9.93 -7.15
CA ASN A 51 25.18 9.38 -6.36
C ASN A 51 24.75 8.55 -5.15
N ILE A 52 23.46 8.20 -5.05
CA ILE A 52 22.92 7.32 -4.01
C ILE A 52 22.15 6.21 -4.71
N ARG A 53 22.30 4.98 -4.25
CA ARG A 53 21.53 3.86 -4.79
C ARG A 53 20.04 4.11 -4.60
N ASN A 54 19.26 3.86 -5.64
CA ASN A 54 17.81 3.96 -5.56
C ASN A 54 17.27 2.84 -4.67
N VAL A 55 16.35 3.20 -3.78
CA VAL A 55 15.63 2.26 -2.92
C VAL A 55 14.16 2.26 -3.36
N VAL A 56 13.60 1.08 -3.51
CA VAL A 56 12.24 0.88 -4.03
C VAL A 56 11.44 -0.01 -3.10
N VAL A 57 10.12 0.16 -3.11
CA VAL A 57 9.18 -0.75 -2.47
C VAL A 57 8.70 -1.73 -3.53
N VAL A 58 8.92 -3.03 -3.32
CA VAL A 58 8.48 -4.08 -4.25
C VAL A 58 6.96 -4.25 -4.15
N ASP A 59 6.47 -4.46 -2.93
CA ASP A 59 5.04 -4.55 -2.62
C ASP A 59 4.81 -4.30 -1.12
N GLY A 60 3.57 -4.09 -0.72
CA GLY A 60 3.15 -3.87 0.67
C GLY A 60 1.88 -4.63 1.05
N VAL A 61 1.81 -5.05 2.31
CA VAL A 61 0.61 -5.71 2.87
C VAL A 61 0.34 -5.20 4.28
N ARG A 62 -0.91 -5.36 4.69
CA ARG A 62 -1.35 -5.15 6.07
C ARG A 62 -2.46 -6.13 6.40
N THR A 63 -2.66 -6.38 7.69
CA THR A 63 -3.89 -6.98 8.19
C THR A 63 -5.07 -5.99 8.06
N PRO A 64 -6.32 -6.47 8.07
CA PRO A 64 -7.48 -5.61 8.27
C PRO A 64 -7.35 -4.81 9.57
N PHE A 65 -7.62 -3.50 9.52
CA PHE A 65 -7.65 -2.68 10.72
C PHE A 65 -9.00 -2.84 11.40
N LEU A 66 -9.01 -3.49 12.55
CA LEU A 66 -10.21 -3.76 13.34
C LEU A 66 -10.25 -2.83 14.56
N LEU A 67 -11.47 -2.56 15.05
CA LEU A 67 -11.67 -1.81 16.27
C LEU A 67 -11.16 -2.63 17.48
N SER A 68 -10.43 -1.99 18.40
CA SER A 68 -9.84 -2.65 19.57
C SER A 68 -10.89 -3.34 20.44
N GLY A 69 -10.59 -4.52 20.98
CA GLY A 69 -11.55 -5.32 21.75
C GLY A 69 -12.55 -6.13 20.91
N THR A 70 -12.43 -6.13 19.58
CA THR A 70 -13.25 -6.96 18.68
C THR A 70 -12.57 -8.30 18.35
N SER A 71 -12.39 -8.67 17.08
CA SER A 71 -11.97 -10.02 16.66
C SER A 71 -10.51 -10.37 16.96
N TYR A 72 -9.65 -9.38 17.22
CA TYR A 72 -8.23 -9.61 17.58
C TYR A 72 -7.96 -9.58 19.08
N LYS A 73 -9.00 -9.55 19.92
CA LYS A 73 -8.84 -9.38 21.38
C LYS A 73 -8.11 -10.53 22.08
N ASP A 74 -8.20 -11.74 21.53
CA ASP A 74 -7.63 -12.96 22.12
C ASP A 74 -6.25 -13.32 21.51
N LEU A 75 -5.63 -12.39 20.77
CA LEU A 75 -4.32 -12.56 20.14
C LEU A 75 -3.25 -11.75 20.89
N MET A 76 -1.98 -12.07 20.66
CA MET A 76 -0.84 -11.22 21.06
C MET A 76 -0.38 -10.34 19.88
N PRO A 77 0.31 -9.22 20.13
CA PRO A 77 0.80 -8.35 19.05
C PRO A 77 1.72 -9.09 18.07
N HIS A 78 2.57 -10.00 18.57
CA HIS A 78 3.44 -10.78 17.68
C HIS A 78 2.67 -11.74 16.75
N ASP A 79 1.45 -12.17 17.10
CA ASP A 79 0.60 -13.01 16.23
C ASP A 79 0.10 -12.22 15.02
N LEU A 80 -0.29 -10.95 15.23
CA LEU A 80 -0.70 -10.06 14.15
C LEU A 80 0.50 -9.71 13.25
N ALA A 81 1.67 -9.49 13.84
CA ALA A 81 2.91 -9.28 13.08
C ALA A 81 3.24 -10.51 12.23
N ARG A 82 3.14 -11.72 12.81
CA ARG A 82 3.33 -12.99 12.09
C ARG A 82 2.35 -13.13 10.93
N ALA A 83 1.08 -12.78 11.13
CA ALA A 83 0.08 -12.82 10.07
C ALA A 83 0.40 -11.84 8.92
N ALA A 84 0.81 -10.61 9.24
CA ALA A 84 1.22 -9.62 8.23
C ALA A 84 2.45 -10.08 7.44
N LEU A 85 3.47 -10.59 8.15
CA LEU A 85 4.70 -11.13 7.58
C LEU A 85 4.45 -12.35 6.68
N THR A 86 3.59 -13.26 7.12
CA THR A 86 3.19 -14.44 6.32
C THR A 86 2.42 -14.01 5.07
N GLY A 87 1.52 -13.04 5.20
CA GLY A 87 0.79 -12.46 4.07
C GLY A 87 1.72 -11.78 3.05
N LEU A 88 2.77 -11.10 3.52
CA LEU A 88 3.82 -10.54 2.67
C LEU A 88 4.58 -11.63 1.94
N LEU A 89 5.04 -12.66 2.65
CA LEU A 89 5.79 -13.76 2.06
C LEU A 89 4.96 -14.49 0.99
N HIS A 90 3.68 -14.76 1.29
CA HIS A 90 2.77 -15.40 0.35
C HIS A 90 2.48 -14.53 -0.88
N ARG A 91 2.24 -13.22 -0.69
CA ARG A 91 1.92 -12.31 -1.81
C ARG A 91 3.13 -12.05 -2.70
N THR A 92 4.29 -11.85 -2.10
CA THR A 92 5.51 -11.46 -2.83
C THR A 92 6.31 -12.66 -3.34
N SER A 93 6.09 -13.86 -2.78
CA SER A 93 6.85 -15.08 -3.10
C SER A 93 8.37 -14.88 -3.01
N VAL A 94 8.82 -13.99 -2.12
CA VAL A 94 10.23 -13.69 -1.91
C VAL A 94 10.93 -14.90 -1.27
N PRO A 95 12.11 -15.32 -1.78
CA PRO A 95 12.88 -16.38 -1.12
C PRO A 95 13.34 -15.92 0.26
N LYS A 96 13.17 -16.76 1.28
CA LYS A 96 13.43 -16.41 2.68
C LYS A 96 14.90 -16.05 2.93
N GLU A 97 15.79 -16.62 2.12
CA GLU A 97 17.24 -16.51 2.24
C GLU A 97 17.78 -15.18 1.72
N VAL A 98 17.02 -14.44 0.89
CA VAL A 98 17.46 -13.15 0.35
C VAL A 98 17.19 -12.00 1.32
N VAL A 99 16.33 -12.19 2.32
CA VAL A 99 16.02 -11.13 3.28
C VAL A 99 17.18 -11.00 4.27
N ASP A 100 17.87 -9.87 4.19
CA ASP A 100 19.04 -9.58 5.02
C ASP A 100 18.65 -9.06 6.40
N TYR A 101 17.53 -8.33 6.51
CA TYR A 101 17.16 -7.66 7.75
C TYR A 101 15.65 -7.43 7.87
N ILE A 102 15.09 -7.57 9.07
CA ILE A 102 13.67 -7.28 9.36
C ILE A 102 13.53 -6.23 10.48
N ILE A 103 12.66 -5.24 10.29
CA ILE A 103 12.45 -4.17 11.28
C ILE A 103 10.95 -3.92 11.44
N PHE A 104 10.46 -4.01 12.68
CA PHE A 104 9.04 -3.77 12.97
C PHE A 104 8.85 -2.69 14.05
N GLY A 105 7.95 -1.76 13.78
CA GLY A 105 7.52 -0.75 14.74
C GLY A 105 6.39 -1.22 15.64
N THR A 106 6.46 -0.96 16.95
CA THR A 106 5.32 -1.14 17.89
C THR A 106 5.49 -0.21 19.08
N VAL A 107 4.40 0.29 19.67
CA VAL A 107 4.45 1.23 20.80
C VAL A 107 4.24 0.49 22.12
N ILE A 108 3.13 -0.24 22.25
CA ILE A 108 2.86 -1.01 23.46
C ILE A 108 3.63 -2.32 23.36
N GLN A 109 4.53 -2.53 24.31
CA GLN A 109 5.41 -3.69 24.34
C GLN A 109 4.75 -4.86 25.07
N GLU A 110 4.80 -6.03 24.45
CA GLU A 110 4.46 -7.28 25.12
C GLU A 110 5.72 -7.85 25.78
N VAL A 111 5.69 -8.01 27.11
CA VAL A 111 6.87 -8.42 27.90
C VAL A 111 7.41 -9.79 27.48
N LYS A 112 6.53 -10.70 27.06
CA LYS A 112 6.92 -12.04 26.58
C LYS A 112 7.60 -12.02 25.22
N THR A 113 7.40 -10.95 24.44
CA THR A 113 7.95 -10.81 23.09
C THR A 113 8.62 -9.44 22.94
N SER A 114 9.61 -9.16 23.78
CA SER A 114 10.29 -7.85 23.81
C SER A 114 10.82 -7.42 22.43
N ASN A 115 11.32 -8.36 21.62
CA ASN A 115 11.64 -8.12 20.22
C ASN A 115 10.55 -8.73 19.33
N VAL A 116 9.40 -8.06 19.27
CA VAL A 116 8.23 -8.47 18.48
C VAL A 116 8.60 -8.78 17.02
N ALA A 117 9.54 -8.02 16.44
CA ALA A 117 10.02 -8.24 15.08
C ALA A 117 10.66 -9.62 14.92
N ARG A 118 11.52 -10.01 15.86
CA ARG A 118 12.24 -11.29 15.82
C ARG A 118 11.31 -12.47 16.05
N GLU A 119 10.47 -12.42 17.06
CA GLU A 119 9.55 -13.52 17.38
C GLU A 119 8.54 -13.75 16.23
N ALA A 120 8.00 -12.67 15.67
CA ALA A 120 7.07 -12.76 14.55
C ALA A 120 7.76 -13.24 13.26
N ALA A 121 9.01 -12.83 13.00
CA ALA A 121 9.77 -13.25 11.83
C ALA A 121 10.04 -14.76 11.83
N LEU A 122 10.48 -15.29 12.97
CA LEU A 122 10.68 -16.73 13.15
C LEU A 122 9.37 -17.49 12.95
N GLY A 123 8.28 -17.02 13.58
CA GLY A 123 6.96 -17.63 13.44
C GLY A 123 6.39 -17.55 12.01
N ALA A 124 6.72 -16.54 11.23
CA ALA A 124 6.32 -16.41 9.82
C ALA A 124 7.19 -17.27 8.88
N GLY A 125 8.26 -17.87 9.40
CA GLY A 125 9.15 -18.76 8.68
C GLY A 125 10.25 -18.06 7.89
N PHE A 126 10.63 -16.82 8.24
CA PHE A 126 11.88 -16.24 7.74
C PHE A 126 13.09 -17.02 8.28
N SER A 127 14.25 -16.84 7.64
CA SER A 127 15.45 -17.60 8.00
C SER A 127 15.98 -17.22 9.39
N ASP A 128 16.51 -18.20 10.13
CA ASP A 128 17.16 -17.97 11.41
C ASP A 128 18.32 -16.98 11.31
N LYS A 129 18.99 -16.96 10.15
CA LYS A 129 20.11 -16.07 9.85
C LYS A 129 19.70 -14.60 9.70
N THR A 130 18.42 -14.31 9.42
CA THR A 130 17.94 -12.97 9.13
C THR A 130 17.74 -12.20 10.45
N PRO A 131 18.63 -11.28 10.85
CA PRO A 131 18.45 -10.50 12.06
C PRO A 131 17.18 -9.65 12.01
N ALA A 132 16.62 -9.38 13.19
CA ALA A 132 15.49 -8.48 13.32
C ALA A 132 15.54 -7.67 14.61
N HIS A 133 15.08 -6.43 14.57
CA HIS A 133 14.87 -5.62 15.76
C HIS A 133 13.55 -4.87 15.73
N THR A 134 13.02 -4.62 16.93
CA THR A 134 11.85 -3.78 17.14
C THR A 134 12.28 -2.34 17.37
N VAL A 135 11.52 -1.40 16.82
CA VAL A 135 11.73 0.04 16.99
C VAL A 135 10.48 0.71 17.53
N THR A 136 10.67 1.70 18.40
CA THR A 136 9.56 2.41 19.03
C THR A 136 9.75 3.91 18.85
N MET A 137 8.78 4.54 18.19
CA MET A 137 8.70 5.99 18.00
C MET A 137 7.23 6.42 17.88
N ALA A 138 6.43 6.16 18.91
CA ALA A 138 5.00 6.51 18.98
C ALA A 138 4.23 6.13 17.69
N CYS A 139 3.30 6.98 17.25
CA CYS A 139 2.47 6.73 16.06
C CYS A 139 3.29 6.53 14.77
N ILE A 140 4.55 7.00 14.74
CA ILE A 140 5.44 6.88 13.58
C ILE A 140 6.40 5.70 13.69
N SER A 141 6.23 4.78 14.64
CA SER A 141 7.11 3.60 14.82
C SER A 141 7.27 2.79 13.52
N ALA A 142 6.18 2.57 12.78
CA ALA A 142 6.24 1.87 11.49
C ALA A 142 6.98 2.67 10.40
N ASN A 143 6.89 4.00 10.44
CA ASN A 143 7.69 4.86 9.55
C ASN A 143 9.16 4.80 9.92
N GLN A 144 9.49 4.84 11.22
CA GLN A 144 10.86 4.70 11.68
C GLN A 144 11.45 3.35 11.27
N ALA A 145 10.66 2.26 11.29
CA ALA A 145 11.10 0.96 10.78
C ALA A 145 11.52 1.04 9.30
N MET A 146 10.70 1.68 8.46
CA MET A 146 11.04 1.91 7.05
C MET A 146 12.28 2.80 6.91
N THR A 147 12.37 3.90 7.66
CA THR A 147 13.52 4.82 7.62
C THR A 147 14.83 4.13 8.03
N THR A 148 14.81 3.35 9.12
CA THR A 148 15.97 2.57 9.56
C THR A 148 16.40 1.58 8.47
N GLY A 149 15.45 0.85 7.87
CA GLY A 149 15.73 -0.10 6.79
C GLY A 149 16.29 0.55 5.52
N VAL A 150 15.70 1.68 5.09
CA VAL A 150 16.22 2.47 3.96
C VAL A 150 17.64 2.97 4.25
N GLY A 151 17.93 3.36 5.50
CA GLY A 151 19.28 3.73 5.93
C GLY A 151 20.29 2.59 5.77
N LEU A 152 19.92 1.37 6.15
CA LEU A 152 20.74 0.18 5.96
C LEU A 152 21.02 -0.09 4.47
N ILE A 153 19.99 0.00 3.62
CA ILE A 153 20.16 -0.17 2.17
C ILE A 153 21.07 0.91 1.59
N ALA A 154 20.79 2.19 1.87
CA ALA A 154 21.57 3.31 1.36
C ALA A 154 23.03 3.28 1.82
N SER A 155 23.30 2.76 3.02
CA SER A 155 24.66 2.57 3.54
C SER A 155 25.41 1.38 2.96
N GLY A 156 24.75 0.51 2.18
CA GLY A 156 25.34 -0.68 1.59
C GLY A 156 25.48 -1.87 2.55
N GLN A 157 24.84 -1.83 3.72
CA GLN A 157 24.89 -2.92 4.71
C GLN A 157 23.94 -4.08 4.36
N CYS A 158 22.85 -3.79 3.66
CA CYS A 158 21.85 -4.77 3.25
C CYS A 158 21.35 -4.42 1.85
N ASP A 159 20.85 -5.41 1.11
CA ASP A 159 20.20 -5.19 -0.19
C ASP A 159 18.69 -5.36 -0.10
N VAL A 160 18.23 -6.31 0.72
CA VAL A 160 16.80 -6.60 0.90
C VAL A 160 16.43 -6.57 2.37
N ILE A 161 15.46 -5.72 2.70
CA ILE A 161 14.91 -5.60 4.06
C ILE A 161 13.39 -5.72 4.03
N VAL A 162 12.82 -6.19 5.13
CA VAL A 162 11.37 -6.12 5.39
C VAL A 162 11.12 -5.15 6.51
N ALA A 163 10.34 -4.10 6.22
CA ALA A 163 9.92 -3.11 7.22
C ALA A 163 8.41 -3.17 7.42
N GLY A 164 7.97 -2.89 8.64
CA GLY A 164 6.54 -2.84 8.95
C GLY A 164 6.29 -2.38 10.38
N GLY A 165 5.12 -2.75 10.89
CA GLY A 165 4.77 -2.50 12.27
C GLY A 165 3.54 -3.29 12.68
N VAL A 166 3.34 -3.34 13.98
CA VAL A 166 2.18 -3.97 14.60
C VAL A 166 1.77 -3.18 15.82
N GLU A 167 0.50 -3.29 16.17
CA GLU A 167 -0.01 -2.71 17.40
C GLU A 167 -1.24 -3.51 17.85
N LEU A 168 -1.40 -3.68 19.16
CA LEU A 168 -2.56 -4.35 19.73
C LEU A 168 -3.06 -3.57 20.96
N MET A 169 -4.16 -2.86 20.78
CA MET A 169 -4.79 -2.06 21.84
C MET A 169 -5.85 -2.85 22.63
N SER A 170 -6.06 -4.13 22.34
CA SER A 170 -7.00 -4.95 23.12
C SER A 170 -6.39 -5.43 24.44
N ASP A 171 -5.07 -5.36 24.55
CA ASP A 171 -4.28 -6.05 25.56
C ASP A 171 -3.44 -5.06 26.38
N ILE A 172 -4.13 -4.19 27.14
CA ILE A 172 -3.51 -3.04 27.83
C ILE A 172 -3.50 -3.10 29.40
N PRO A 173 -3.57 -4.25 30.10
CA PRO A 173 -3.27 -4.25 31.54
C PRO A 173 -1.75 -4.20 31.79
N ILE A 174 -1.34 -3.84 33.00
CA ILE A 174 0.07 -3.98 33.44
C ILE A 174 0.42 -5.47 33.46
N ARG A 175 1.27 -5.91 32.53
CA ARG A 175 1.85 -7.25 32.52
C ARG A 175 3.18 -7.23 33.26
N HIS A 176 3.32 -8.08 34.27
CA HIS A 176 4.61 -8.40 34.87
C HIS A 176 5.16 -9.69 34.25
N SER A 177 6.48 -9.87 34.35
CA SER A 177 7.24 -11.05 33.89
C SER A 177 6.53 -12.38 34.12
#